data_AF-A0A135LF82-F1
#
_entry.id   AF-A0A135LF82-F1
#
_cell.length_a   1.000
_cell.length_b   1.000
_cell.length_c   1.000
_cell.angle_alpha   90.00
_cell.angle_beta   90.00
_cell.angle_gamma   90.00
#
_symmetry.space_group_name_H-M   'P 1'
#
loop_
_entity.id
_entity.type
_entity.pdbx_description
1 polymer ?
#
loop_
_entity_poly.entity_id
_entity_poly.type
_entity_poly.pdbx_seq_one_letter_code
_entity_poly.pdbx_strand_id
1 'polypeptide(L)'
;MSSPLLMKAVCAVSALHLANRSQGFGAHTAAVKYYSGTLSGLRTALDKCTTEVFPDDAMLAVGLLCKYEIVRGSVKQWVVHLNALQRLIVSRGGFASMDRDAAEFLRGLFVYAYNMARISNRNYIPSPDFLVDSDIGIPKLDIYIGYTEEILKLCTRIAELPSLQSDTLALRLSVASINESLVTWSHTSAPCIIPQGTSPAILTRLQLVAECFRDAGFVYLHSIMERISRTCPDNSSDTGSIVSGQLKDPSLSLQDWIPLISMPKSLAVYRCLSRVETFPLGDHCEYSALTFPLFISGCETDNVADREIVLRSLGKLQDNFGIGNVRRAKELLGILWARQDANVDARFIGMGQKNVHWLDIVDELGWELILA
;
A
#
# COMPACT_ATOMS: atom_id res chain seq x y z
N MET A 1 14.35 19.48 19.51
CA MET A 1 13.87 19.88 18.17
C MET A 1 13.98 21.39 18.05
N SER A 2 14.87 21.89 17.19
CA SER A 2 15.15 23.32 17.00
C SER A 2 14.27 24.00 15.94
N SER A 3 13.57 23.24 15.08
CA SER A 3 12.70 23.79 14.02
C SER A 3 11.24 23.97 14.48
N PRO A 4 10.71 25.22 14.50
CA PRO A 4 9.30 25.47 14.77
C PRO A 4 8.36 24.92 13.70
N LEU A 5 8.81 24.86 12.45
CA LEU A 5 8.04 24.32 11.32
C LEU A 5 7.82 22.81 11.50
N LEU A 6 8.91 22.07 11.71
CA LEU A 6 8.84 20.63 11.90
C LEU A 6 8.04 20.27 13.16
N MET A 7 8.19 21.04 14.25
CA MET A 7 7.39 20.85 15.45
C MET A 7 5.89 20.97 15.18
N LYS A 8 5.45 21.98 14.42
CA LYS A 8 4.03 22.12 14.04
C LYS A 8 3.55 20.91 13.24
N ALA A 9 4.36 20.40 12.30
CA ALA A 9 4.02 19.22 11.50
C ALA A 9 3.85 17.96 12.38
N VAL A 10 4.78 17.75 13.33
CA VAL A 10 4.70 16.66 14.31
C VAL A 10 3.45 16.82 15.19
N CYS A 11 3.19 18.03 15.72
CA CYS A 11 2.00 18.29 16.52
C CYS A 11 0.69 18.07 15.74
N ALA A 12 0.66 18.38 14.44
CA ALA A 12 -0.51 18.13 13.60
C ALA A 12 -0.82 16.63 13.53
N VAL A 13 0.17 15.81 13.20
CA VAL A 13 0.04 14.34 13.09
C VAL A 13 -0.33 13.74 14.45
N SER A 14 0.37 14.12 15.52
CA SER A 14 0.13 13.62 16.87
C SER A 14 -1.27 13.97 17.39
N ALA A 15 -1.71 15.22 17.20
CA ALA A 15 -3.05 15.64 17.59
C ALA A 15 -4.13 14.90 16.81
N LEU A 16 -3.88 14.59 15.53
CA LEU A 16 -4.81 13.83 14.70
C LEU A 16 -4.93 12.36 15.14
N HIS A 17 -3.81 11.68 15.41
CA HIS A 17 -3.85 10.34 16.00
C HIS A 17 -4.61 10.33 17.32
N LEU A 18 -4.35 11.30 18.20
CA LEU A 18 -5.06 11.43 19.47
C LEU A 18 -6.57 11.65 19.25
N ALA A 19 -6.93 12.52 18.31
CA ALA A 19 -8.33 12.81 17.99
C ALA A 19 -9.06 11.57 17.49
N ASN A 20 -8.43 10.80 16.60
CA ASN A 20 -9.02 9.58 16.04
C ASN A 20 -9.23 8.48 17.09
N ARG A 21 -8.39 8.40 18.13
CA ARG A 21 -8.54 7.43 19.22
C ARG A 21 -9.50 7.87 20.33
N SER A 22 -9.48 9.16 20.68
CA SER A 22 -10.21 9.68 21.85
C SER A 22 -11.55 10.35 21.51
N GLN A 23 -11.85 10.56 20.22
CA GLN A 23 -13.01 11.29 19.71
C GLN A 23 -13.18 12.71 20.31
N GLY A 24 -12.12 13.30 20.87
CA GLY A 24 -12.16 14.60 21.52
C GLY A 24 -12.11 15.78 20.53
N PHE A 25 -13.14 16.64 20.56
CA PHE A 25 -13.25 17.83 19.69
C PHE A 25 -12.04 18.79 19.79
N GLY A 26 -11.44 18.91 20.98
CA GLY A 26 -10.24 19.73 21.20
C GLY A 26 -9.01 19.24 20.42
N ALA A 27 -8.82 17.92 20.32
CA ALA A 27 -7.70 17.33 19.58
C ALA A 27 -7.85 17.52 18.07
N HIS A 28 -9.08 17.40 17.53
CA HIS A 28 -9.36 17.72 16.13
C HIS A 28 -9.05 19.19 15.81
N THR A 29 -9.48 20.11 16.66
CA THR A 29 -9.21 21.55 16.49
C THR A 29 -7.72 21.84 16.49
N ALA A 30 -6.97 21.23 17.42
CA ALA A 30 -5.52 21.35 17.47
C ALA A 30 -4.84 20.79 16.21
N ALA A 31 -5.27 19.62 15.73
CA ALA A 31 -4.74 18.99 14.52
C ALA A 31 -4.87 19.91 13.30
N VAL A 32 -6.04 20.51 13.07
CA VAL A 32 -6.29 21.44 11.96
C VAL A 32 -5.48 22.74 12.11
N LYS A 33 -5.40 23.27 13.33
CA LYS A 33 -4.60 24.48 13.62
C LYS A 33 -3.12 24.26 13.29
N TYR A 34 -2.54 23.16 13.75
CA TYR A 34 -1.14 22.84 13.47
C TYR A 34 -0.90 22.53 12.00
N TYR A 35 -1.80 21.78 11.34
CA TYR A 35 -1.73 21.52 9.90
C TYR A 35 -1.69 22.82 9.08
N SER A 36 -2.60 23.75 9.37
CA SER A 36 -2.66 25.06 8.72
C SER A 36 -1.40 25.89 8.99
N GLY A 37 -0.89 25.84 10.22
CA GLY A 37 0.36 26.50 10.62
C GLY A 37 1.59 25.94 9.91
N THR A 38 1.62 24.63 9.64
CA THR A 38 2.67 23.98 8.86
C THR A 38 2.61 24.41 7.39
N LEU A 39 1.42 24.43 6.77
CA LEU A 39 1.25 24.92 5.40
C LEU A 39 1.72 26.37 5.22
N SER A 40 1.36 27.24 6.17
CA SER A 40 1.83 28.65 6.16
C SER A 40 3.35 28.75 6.28
N GLY A 41 3.97 27.93 7.13
CA GLY A 41 5.43 27.88 7.26
C GLY A 41 6.13 27.33 6.02
N LEU A 42 5.57 26.29 5.39
CA LEU A 42 6.07 25.75 4.12
C LEU A 42 6.00 26.77 2.99
N ARG A 43 4.91 27.54 2.89
CA ARG A 43 4.79 28.63 1.92
C ARG A 43 5.90 29.67 2.12
N THR A 44 6.16 30.05 3.38
CA THR A 44 7.25 30.97 3.72
C THR A 44 8.63 30.40 3.35
N ALA A 45 8.84 29.10 3.55
CA ALA A 45 10.08 28.42 3.16
C ALA A 45 10.26 28.40 1.64
N LEU A 46 9.19 28.13 0.89
CA LEU A 46 9.20 28.15 -0.58
C LEU A 46 9.48 29.56 -1.12
N ASP A 47 8.89 30.60 -0.54
CA ASP A 47 9.12 31.99 -0.95
C ASP A 47 10.58 32.43 -0.75
N LYS A 48 11.28 31.86 0.24
CA LYS A 48 12.71 32.09 0.49
C LYS A 48 13.62 31.22 -0.38
N CYS A 49 13.10 30.12 -0.90
CA CYS A 49 13.85 29.12 -1.67
C CYS A 49 14.28 29.63 -3.06
N THR A 50 13.83 30.81 -3.49
CA THR A 50 14.30 31.43 -4.73
C THR A 50 15.80 31.77 -4.69
N THR A 51 16.40 31.83 -3.50
CA THR A 51 17.82 32.16 -3.28
C THR A 51 18.61 31.11 -2.50
N GLU A 52 17.92 30.21 -1.78
CA GLU A 52 18.51 29.21 -0.88
C GLU A 52 17.98 27.80 -1.20
N VAL A 53 18.71 26.77 -0.78
CA VAL A 53 18.28 25.38 -0.95
C VAL A 53 17.11 25.08 0.00
N PHE A 54 16.13 24.29 -0.47
CA PHE A 54 14.96 23.94 0.35
C PHE A 54 15.42 23.18 1.61
N PRO A 55 15.08 23.67 2.82
CA PRO A 55 15.59 23.09 4.07
C PRO A 55 15.09 21.67 4.37
N ASP A 56 15.93 20.85 5.01
CA ASP A 56 15.60 19.46 5.38
C ASP A 56 14.39 19.38 6.32
N ASP A 57 14.26 20.32 7.26
CA ASP A 57 13.12 20.39 8.18
C ASP A 57 11.80 20.74 7.46
N ALA A 58 11.87 21.50 6.38
CA ALA A 58 10.74 21.75 5.49
C ALA A 58 10.38 20.51 4.67
N MET A 59 11.36 19.74 4.15
CA MET A 59 11.10 18.46 3.49
C MET A 59 10.43 17.44 4.42
N LEU A 60 10.94 17.31 5.64
CA LEU A 60 10.35 16.47 6.69
C LEU A 60 8.91 16.92 7.01
N ALA A 61 8.65 18.23 7.07
CA ALA A 61 7.32 18.76 7.29
C ALA A 61 6.35 18.39 6.15
N VAL A 62 6.76 18.43 4.88
CA VAL A 62 5.94 17.95 3.74
C VAL A 62 5.62 16.47 3.89
N GLY A 63 6.61 15.62 4.23
CA GLY A 63 6.38 14.21 4.50
C GLY A 63 5.36 13.98 5.62
N LEU A 64 5.45 14.75 6.72
CA LEU A 64 4.48 14.68 7.81
C LEU A 64 3.09 15.20 7.42
N LEU A 65 2.96 16.14 6.49
CA LEU A 65 1.65 16.51 5.93
C LEU A 65 1.04 15.40 5.06
N CYS A 66 1.86 14.67 4.30
CA CYS A 66 1.41 13.46 3.62
C CYS A 66 0.89 12.43 4.64
N LYS A 67 1.68 12.14 5.68
CA LYS A 67 1.28 11.25 6.79
C LYS A 67 0.00 11.74 7.47
N TYR A 68 -0.15 13.05 7.69
CA TYR A 68 -1.36 13.62 8.27
C TYR A 68 -2.61 13.26 7.46
N GLU A 69 -2.58 13.44 6.14
CA GLU A 69 -3.74 13.12 5.29
C GLU A 69 -4.04 11.61 5.22
N ILE A 70 -3.00 10.76 5.27
CA ILE A 70 -3.14 9.30 5.40
C ILE A 70 -3.84 8.96 6.73
N VAL A 71 -3.35 9.49 7.85
CA VAL A 71 -3.92 9.28 9.19
C VAL A 71 -5.33 9.85 9.29
N ARG A 72 -5.65 10.90 8.53
CA ARG A 72 -6.99 11.49 8.47
C ARG A 72 -8.00 10.57 7.78
N GLY A 73 -7.55 9.60 6.98
CA GLY A 73 -8.42 8.82 6.11
C GLY A 73 -8.84 9.62 4.87
N SER A 74 -7.97 10.50 4.38
CA SER A 74 -8.19 11.24 3.14
C SER A 74 -8.08 10.29 1.96
N VAL A 75 -8.99 10.40 0.99
CA VAL A 75 -8.97 9.58 -0.24
C VAL A 75 -8.54 10.41 -1.46
N LYS A 76 -7.94 11.60 -1.26
CA LYS A 76 -7.47 12.50 -2.34
C LYS A 76 -6.29 13.39 -1.95
N GLN A 77 -6.24 13.91 -0.72
CA GLN A 77 -5.29 14.99 -0.40
C GLN A 77 -3.85 14.49 -0.17
N TRP A 78 -3.67 13.24 0.27
CA TRP A 78 -2.33 12.69 0.51
C TRP A 78 -1.49 12.62 -0.79
N VAL A 79 -2.12 12.37 -1.94
CA VAL A 79 -1.45 12.30 -3.26
C VAL A 79 -0.73 13.61 -3.58
N VAL A 80 -1.35 14.74 -3.25
CA VAL A 80 -0.77 16.07 -3.50
C VAL A 80 0.54 16.24 -2.73
N HIS A 81 0.56 15.85 -1.45
CA HIS A 81 1.76 15.95 -0.61
C HIS A 81 2.82 14.93 -1.00
N LEU A 82 2.43 13.71 -1.36
CA LEU A 82 3.37 12.68 -1.81
C LEU A 82 4.07 13.09 -3.12
N ASN A 83 3.31 13.60 -4.09
CA ASN A 83 3.86 14.10 -5.36
C ASN A 83 4.74 15.34 -5.14
N ALA A 84 4.34 16.26 -4.26
CA ALA A 84 5.16 17.41 -3.89
C ALA A 84 6.49 16.95 -3.26
N LEU A 85 6.43 15.99 -2.35
CA LEU A 85 7.61 15.42 -1.70
C LEU A 85 8.56 14.77 -2.72
N GLN A 86 8.04 13.94 -3.64
CA GLN A 86 8.84 13.34 -4.70
C GLN A 86 9.58 14.39 -5.52
N ARG A 87 8.87 15.43 -5.98
CA ARG A 87 9.47 16.53 -6.77
C ARG A 87 10.54 17.28 -5.98
N LEU A 88 10.31 17.51 -4.69
CA LEU A 88 11.28 18.17 -3.81
C LEU A 88 12.54 17.32 -3.65
N ILE A 89 12.41 16.01 -3.41
CA ILE A 89 13.54 15.07 -3.33
C ILE A 89 14.35 15.07 -4.63
N VAL A 90 13.69 14.98 -5.79
CA VAL A 90 14.36 15.08 -7.10
C VAL A 90 15.10 16.41 -7.23
N SER A 91 14.43 17.52 -6.95
CA SER A 91 15.02 18.87 -7.08
C SER A 91 16.22 19.10 -6.16
N ARG A 92 16.27 18.37 -5.04
CA ARG A 92 17.35 18.38 -4.06
C ARG A 92 18.55 17.52 -4.48
N GLY A 93 18.43 16.74 -5.55
CA GLY A 93 19.47 15.81 -6.00
C GLY A 93 19.46 14.49 -5.23
N GLY A 94 18.29 14.07 -4.73
CA GLY A 94 18.12 12.83 -3.97
C GLY A 94 18.41 12.96 -2.48
N PHE A 95 18.31 11.83 -1.78
CA PHE A 95 18.41 11.79 -0.31
C PHE A 95 19.84 12.01 0.21
N ALA A 96 20.86 11.73 -0.60
CA ALA A 96 22.27 11.95 -0.25
C ALA A 96 22.60 13.44 0.01
N SER A 97 21.74 14.35 -0.45
CA SER A 97 21.92 15.79 -0.30
C SER A 97 21.48 16.35 1.07
N MET A 98 20.85 15.52 1.90
CA MET A 98 20.27 15.89 3.19
C MET A 98 21.16 15.44 4.35
N ASP A 99 20.91 15.98 5.54
CA ASP A 99 21.39 15.38 6.79
C ASP A 99 20.99 13.89 6.87
N ARG A 100 21.90 13.05 7.36
CA ARG A 100 21.74 11.59 7.30
C ARG A 100 20.51 11.09 8.04
N ASP A 101 20.27 11.57 9.26
CA ASP A 101 19.14 11.09 10.05
C ASP A 101 17.80 11.60 9.46
N ALA A 102 17.79 12.82 8.93
CA ALA A 102 16.64 13.33 8.17
C ALA A 102 16.37 12.52 6.89
N ALA A 103 17.42 12.19 6.14
CA ALA A 103 17.36 11.42 4.91
C ALA A 103 16.80 10.01 5.16
N GLU A 104 17.30 9.32 6.19
CA GLU A 104 16.87 7.97 6.54
C GLU A 104 15.39 7.93 6.98
N PHE A 105 14.97 8.87 7.83
CA PHE A 105 13.56 8.98 8.21
C PHE A 105 12.64 9.25 7.01
N LEU A 106 13.03 10.22 6.19
CA LEU A 106 12.20 10.64 5.05
C LEU A 106 12.14 9.56 3.97
N ARG A 107 13.25 8.82 3.73
CA ARG A 107 13.27 7.66 2.84
C ARG A 107 12.29 6.60 3.32
N GLY A 108 12.36 6.20 4.58
CA GLY A 108 11.45 5.18 5.15
C GLY A 108 9.97 5.55 4.95
N LEU A 109 9.62 6.80 5.29
CA LEU A 109 8.26 7.31 5.09
C LEU A 109 7.87 7.35 3.61
N PHE A 110 8.74 7.89 2.75
CA PHE A 110 8.46 8.08 1.33
C PHE A 110 8.32 6.75 0.60
N VAL A 111 9.29 5.84 0.74
CA VAL A 111 9.29 4.54 0.04
C VAL A 111 8.08 3.72 0.46
N TYR A 112 7.73 3.71 1.76
CA TYR A 112 6.52 3.02 2.23
C TYR A 112 5.24 3.61 1.58
N ALA A 113 5.03 4.92 1.72
CA ALA A 113 3.84 5.58 1.18
C ALA A 113 3.74 5.48 -0.35
N TYR A 114 4.87 5.61 -1.03
CA TYR A 114 4.97 5.52 -2.49
C TYR A 114 4.61 4.14 -3.02
N ASN A 115 5.18 3.08 -2.45
CA ASN A 115 4.85 1.71 -2.88
C ASN A 115 3.39 1.37 -2.53
N MET A 116 2.91 1.74 -1.34
CA MET A 116 1.51 1.53 -0.98
C MET A 116 0.54 2.25 -1.92
N ALA A 117 0.88 3.47 -2.31
CA ALA A 117 0.11 4.23 -3.28
C ALA A 117 0.03 3.49 -4.63
N ARG A 118 1.15 2.98 -5.15
CA ARG A 118 1.15 2.18 -6.40
C ARG A 118 0.37 0.86 -6.31
N ILE A 119 0.31 0.25 -5.12
CA ILE A 119 -0.42 -1.01 -4.89
C ILE A 119 -1.94 -0.78 -4.83
N SER A 120 -2.36 0.34 -4.24
CA SER A 120 -3.77 0.56 -3.87
C SER A 120 -4.48 1.69 -4.64
N ASN A 121 -3.74 2.43 -5.45
CA ASN A 121 -4.27 3.49 -6.32
C ASN A 121 -3.87 3.24 -7.78
N ARG A 122 -4.85 3.30 -8.67
CA ARG A 122 -4.68 3.09 -10.11
C ARG A 122 -4.21 4.35 -10.85
N ASN A 123 -4.41 5.54 -10.26
CA ASN A 123 -3.96 6.78 -10.86
C ASN A 123 -2.43 6.76 -10.96
N TYR A 124 -1.91 6.98 -12.17
CA TYR A 124 -0.49 6.93 -12.46
C TYR A 124 0.27 7.88 -11.52
N ILE A 125 1.05 7.30 -10.62
CA ILE A 125 2.08 8.00 -9.87
C ILE A 125 3.36 7.78 -10.65
N PRO A 126 3.98 8.84 -11.22
CA PRO A 126 5.20 8.71 -11.99
C PRO A 126 6.24 7.90 -11.22
N SER A 127 6.84 6.91 -11.88
CA SER A 127 8.04 6.26 -11.35
C SER A 127 9.05 7.35 -11.01
N PRO A 128 9.72 7.32 -9.85
CA PRO A 128 10.85 8.20 -9.65
C PRO A 128 11.89 7.89 -10.73
N ASP A 129 12.31 8.91 -11.49
CA ASP A 129 13.40 8.80 -12.45
C ASP A 129 14.77 8.55 -11.77
N PHE A 130 14.81 8.56 -10.44
CA PHE A 130 15.99 8.36 -9.61
C PHE A 130 15.84 7.09 -8.75
N LEU A 131 16.91 6.30 -8.63
CA LEU A 131 16.94 5.15 -7.72
C LEU A 131 16.97 5.65 -6.27
N VAL A 132 15.81 5.62 -5.62
CA VAL A 132 15.66 5.86 -4.18
C VAL A 132 16.57 4.96 -3.32
N ASP A 133 17.01 3.82 -3.88
CA ASP A 133 17.82 2.81 -3.20
C ASP A 133 19.33 3.09 -3.18
N SER A 134 19.85 3.92 -4.09
CA SER A 134 21.30 4.00 -4.31
C SER A 134 22.01 5.09 -3.49
N ASP A 135 21.26 6.04 -2.94
CA ASP A 135 21.85 7.30 -2.50
C ASP A 135 22.39 7.32 -1.05
N ILE A 136 21.87 6.46 -0.15
CA ILE A 136 22.18 6.53 1.30
C ILE A 136 22.97 5.30 1.80
N GLY A 137 23.33 4.38 0.91
CA GLY A 137 24.01 3.12 1.26
C GLY A 137 23.08 2.11 1.96
N ILE A 138 23.63 1.26 2.82
CA ILE A 138 22.86 0.21 3.52
C ILE A 138 21.83 0.89 4.45
N PRO A 139 20.51 0.66 4.25
CA PRO A 139 19.49 1.33 5.03
C PRO A 139 19.46 0.85 6.48
N LYS A 140 19.08 1.74 7.40
CA LYS A 140 18.72 1.37 8.77
C LYS A 140 17.34 0.70 8.77
N LEU A 141 17.16 -0.32 9.61
CA LEU A 141 15.86 -0.93 9.84
C LEU A 141 14.94 0.10 10.53
N ASP A 142 13.87 0.50 9.84
CA ASP A 142 12.90 1.48 10.34
C ASP A 142 11.50 0.89 10.57
N ILE A 143 10.64 1.62 11.26
CA ILE A 143 9.30 1.17 11.66
C ILE A 143 8.25 1.21 10.54
N TYR A 144 8.47 1.97 9.46
CA TYR A 144 7.55 2.08 8.34
C TYR A 144 7.73 0.90 7.38
N ILE A 145 8.97 0.62 7.00
CA ILE A 145 9.28 -0.41 5.99
C ILE A 145 9.68 -1.73 6.65
N GLY A 146 10.42 -1.70 7.78
CA GLY A 146 10.90 -2.92 8.42
C GLY A 146 11.61 -3.85 7.43
N TYR A 147 11.19 -5.12 7.40
CA TYR A 147 11.68 -6.11 6.44
C TYR A 147 10.84 -6.19 5.15
N THR A 148 9.89 -5.29 4.94
CA THR A 148 8.89 -5.40 3.85
C THR A 148 9.34 -4.79 2.53
N GLU A 149 10.47 -4.09 2.47
CA GLU A 149 10.85 -3.27 1.30
C GLU A 149 10.81 -4.04 -0.02
N GLU A 150 11.49 -5.19 -0.06
CA GLU A 150 11.54 -6.03 -1.26
C GLU A 150 10.17 -6.60 -1.63
N ILE A 151 9.35 -6.94 -0.63
CA ILE A 151 7.99 -7.42 -0.86
C ILE A 151 7.10 -6.30 -1.42
N LEU A 152 7.24 -5.07 -0.92
CA LEU A 152 6.53 -3.90 -1.45
C LEU A 152 6.91 -3.65 -2.92
N LYS A 153 8.20 -3.76 -3.26
CA LYS A 153 8.66 -3.67 -4.66
C LYS A 153 8.04 -4.77 -5.52
N LEU A 154 7.95 -6.01 -5.02
CA LEU A 154 7.25 -7.09 -5.72
C LEU A 154 5.76 -6.78 -5.90
N CYS A 155 5.07 -6.27 -4.87
CA CYS A 155 3.67 -5.87 -4.97
C CYS A 155 3.47 -4.73 -5.99
N THR A 156 4.39 -3.76 -6.09
CA THR A 156 4.26 -2.76 -7.15
C THR A 156 4.46 -3.34 -8.56
N ARG A 157 5.35 -4.32 -8.73
CA ARG A 157 5.45 -5.09 -9.99
C ARG A 157 4.17 -5.85 -10.30
N ILE A 158 3.51 -6.42 -9.28
CA ILE A 158 2.19 -7.07 -9.42
C ILE A 158 1.15 -6.06 -9.93
N ALA A 159 1.13 -4.84 -9.39
CA ALA A 159 0.21 -3.79 -9.80
C ALA A 159 0.39 -3.37 -11.28
N GLU A 160 1.58 -3.57 -11.84
CA GLU A 160 1.92 -3.24 -13.24
C GLU A 160 1.60 -4.36 -14.24
N LEU A 161 1.35 -5.59 -13.80
CA LEU A 161 1.05 -6.73 -14.68
C LEU A 161 -0.08 -6.46 -15.69
N PRO A 162 -1.16 -5.71 -15.37
CA PRO A 162 -2.17 -5.37 -16.37
C PRO A 162 -1.64 -4.62 -17.58
N SER A 163 -0.52 -3.88 -17.46
CA SER A 163 0.11 -3.19 -18.60
C SER A 163 0.76 -4.17 -19.60
N LEU A 164 1.09 -5.38 -19.16
CA LEU A 164 1.69 -6.44 -19.97
C LEU A 164 0.64 -7.35 -20.63
N GLN A 165 -0.65 -7.08 -20.45
CA GLN A 165 -1.73 -7.97 -20.92
C GLN A 165 -1.72 -8.25 -22.44
N SER A 166 -1.08 -7.38 -23.23
CA SER A 166 -0.93 -7.55 -24.68
C SER A 166 0.28 -8.41 -25.08
N ASP A 167 1.22 -8.65 -24.16
CA ASP A 167 2.40 -9.49 -24.36
C ASP A 167 2.36 -10.68 -23.38
N THR A 168 1.73 -11.76 -23.83
CA THR A 168 1.54 -12.99 -23.05
C THR A 168 2.84 -13.57 -22.52
N LEU A 169 3.92 -13.51 -23.31
CA LEU A 169 5.21 -14.06 -22.90
C LEU A 169 5.82 -13.20 -21.78
N ALA A 170 5.86 -11.87 -21.95
CA ALA A 170 6.36 -10.96 -20.94
C ALA A 170 5.55 -11.04 -19.64
N LEU A 171 4.23 -11.17 -19.74
CA LEU A 171 3.35 -11.35 -18.58
C LEU A 171 3.68 -12.65 -17.83
N ARG A 172 3.79 -13.79 -18.53
CA ARG A 172 4.12 -15.09 -17.91
C ARG A 172 5.49 -15.10 -17.25
N LEU A 173 6.50 -14.52 -17.90
CA LEU A 173 7.86 -14.39 -17.34
C LEU A 173 7.85 -13.51 -16.09
N SER A 174 7.08 -12.41 -16.12
CA SER A 174 6.95 -11.52 -14.96
C SER A 174 6.26 -12.21 -13.78
N VAL A 175 5.17 -12.94 -14.02
CA VAL A 175 4.47 -13.71 -12.99
C VAL A 175 5.38 -14.78 -12.37
N ALA A 176 6.09 -15.55 -13.20
CA ALA A 176 7.02 -16.58 -12.72
C ALA A 176 8.15 -15.99 -11.88
N SER A 177 8.76 -14.88 -12.33
CA SER A 177 9.81 -14.15 -11.60
C SER A 177 9.32 -13.60 -10.26
N ILE A 178 8.12 -13.02 -10.22
CA ILE A 178 7.50 -12.52 -8.98
C ILE A 178 7.24 -13.68 -8.02
N ASN A 179 6.68 -14.79 -8.51
CA ASN A 179 6.43 -15.98 -7.72
C ASN A 179 7.73 -16.52 -7.10
N GLU A 180 8.78 -16.71 -7.90
CA GLU A 180 10.09 -17.18 -7.41
C GLU A 180 10.66 -16.24 -6.34
N SER A 181 10.56 -14.93 -6.54
CA SER A 181 11.02 -13.93 -5.56
C SER A 181 10.23 -14.02 -4.25
N LEU A 182 8.91 -14.17 -4.31
CA LEU A 182 8.08 -14.37 -3.11
C LEU A 182 8.37 -15.71 -2.41
N VAL A 183 8.69 -16.77 -3.15
CA VAL A 183 9.03 -18.09 -2.58
C VAL A 183 10.41 -18.11 -1.91
N THR A 184 11.38 -17.41 -2.48
CA THR A 184 12.77 -17.41 -2.00
C THR A 184 13.07 -16.30 -1.00
N TRP A 185 12.16 -15.33 -0.85
CA TRP A 185 12.33 -14.22 0.09
C TRP A 185 12.52 -14.70 1.54
N SER A 186 13.42 -14.01 2.24
CA SER A 186 13.64 -14.07 3.69
C SER A 186 13.92 -12.66 4.22
N HIS A 187 13.61 -12.41 5.49
CA HIS A 187 13.98 -11.16 6.18
C HIS A 187 15.50 -10.95 6.29
N THR A 188 16.31 -11.97 5.99
CA THR A 188 17.77 -11.90 5.93
C THR A 188 18.32 -11.70 4.51
N SER A 189 17.45 -11.66 3.48
CA SER A 189 17.87 -11.58 2.07
C SER A 189 18.54 -10.26 1.71
N ALA A 190 18.20 -9.16 2.38
CA ALA A 190 18.78 -7.84 2.15
C ALA A 190 19.56 -7.36 3.39
N PRO A 191 20.76 -6.78 3.21
CA PRO A 191 21.51 -6.22 4.32
C PRO A 191 20.78 -4.99 4.88
N CYS A 192 20.69 -4.91 6.20
CA CYS A 192 20.19 -3.73 6.91
C CYS A 192 20.99 -3.46 8.18
N ILE A 193 21.04 -2.20 8.59
CA ILE A 193 21.65 -1.79 9.86
C ILE A 193 20.57 -1.83 10.94
N ILE A 194 20.75 -2.66 11.96
CA ILE A 194 19.84 -2.69 13.12
C ILE A 194 20.20 -1.53 14.05
N PRO A 195 19.30 -0.56 14.30
CA PRO A 195 19.58 0.55 15.20
C PRO A 195 19.89 0.09 16.63
N GLN A 196 20.79 0.81 17.30
CA GLN A 196 21.10 0.56 18.70
C GLN A 196 19.83 0.70 19.57
N GLY A 197 19.60 -0.25 20.46
CA GLY A 197 18.41 -0.27 21.32
C GLY A 197 17.20 -0.99 20.73
N THR A 198 17.30 -1.53 19.51
CA THR A 198 16.25 -2.37 18.93
C THR A 198 16.17 -3.69 19.71
N SER A 199 15.04 -3.91 20.40
CA SER A 199 14.84 -5.13 21.19
C SER A 199 14.52 -6.33 20.29
N PRO A 200 14.83 -7.57 20.72
CA PRO A 200 14.45 -8.78 19.99
C PRO A 200 12.94 -8.86 19.72
N ALA A 201 12.11 -8.34 20.64
CA ALA A 201 10.66 -8.31 20.46
C ALA A 201 10.22 -7.41 19.29
N ILE A 202 10.89 -6.27 19.08
CA ILE A 202 10.64 -5.41 17.90
C ILE A 202 10.97 -6.17 16.62
N LEU A 203 12.13 -6.83 16.59
CA LEU A 203 12.56 -7.61 15.42
C LEU A 203 11.57 -8.73 15.08
N THR A 204 11.10 -9.48 16.09
CA THR A 204 10.09 -10.52 15.90
C THR A 204 8.78 -9.96 15.34
N ARG A 205 8.33 -8.79 15.80
CA ARG A 205 7.12 -8.15 15.27
C ARG A 205 7.30 -7.68 13.82
N LEU A 206 8.44 -7.07 13.49
CA LEU A 206 8.75 -6.67 12.12
C LEU A 206 8.84 -7.87 11.16
N GLN A 207 9.42 -8.99 11.61
CA GLN A 207 9.46 -10.24 10.86
C GLN A 207 8.05 -10.79 10.62
N LEU A 208 7.21 -10.81 11.65
CA LEU A 208 5.82 -11.22 11.53
C LEU A 208 5.06 -10.38 10.50
N VAL A 209 5.20 -9.06 10.57
CA VAL A 209 4.57 -8.13 9.62
C VAL A 209 5.04 -8.47 8.21
N ALA A 210 6.35 -8.67 8.01
CA ALA A 210 6.87 -9.02 6.69
C ALA A 210 6.38 -10.38 6.15
N GLU A 211 6.22 -11.39 7.00
CA GLU A 211 5.60 -12.65 6.59
C GLU A 211 4.11 -12.46 6.21
N CYS A 212 3.37 -11.60 6.90
CA CYS A 212 2.00 -11.24 6.48
C CYS A 212 2.00 -10.52 5.13
N PHE A 213 2.96 -9.61 4.89
CA PHE A 213 3.11 -8.96 3.58
C PHE A 213 3.44 -9.95 2.47
N ARG A 214 4.27 -10.96 2.76
CA ARG A 214 4.63 -12.01 1.80
C ARG A 214 3.42 -12.83 1.40
N ASP A 215 2.64 -13.30 2.38
CA ASP A 215 1.38 -14.02 2.12
C ASP A 215 0.40 -13.13 1.35
N ALA A 216 0.26 -11.87 1.75
CA ALA A 216 -0.54 -10.88 1.05
C ALA A 216 -0.07 -10.62 -0.39
N GLY A 217 1.24 -10.70 -0.66
CA GLY A 217 1.81 -10.61 -2.01
C GLY A 217 1.33 -11.73 -2.92
N PHE A 218 1.25 -12.97 -2.41
CA PHE A 218 0.63 -14.07 -3.16
C PHE A 218 -0.87 -13.83 -3.38
N VAL A 219 -1.61 -13.42 -2.35
CA VAL A 219 -3.05 -13.10 -2.48
C VAL A 219 -3.27 -12.01 -3.53
N TYR A 220 -2.45 -10.96 -3.51
CA TYR A 220 -2.52 -9.85 -4.45
C TYR A 220 -2.17 -10.27 -5.88
N LEU A 221 -1.16 -11.13 -6.07
CA LEU A 221 -0.82 -11.68 -7.37
C LEU A 221 -2.00 -12.44 -7.99
N HIS A 222 -2.66 -13.31 -7.21
CA HIS A 222 -3.88 -13.99 -7.67
C HIS A 222 -4.99 -12.99 -7.99
N SER A 223 -5.25 -12.02 -7.10
CA SER A 223 -6.28 -10.98 -7.27
C SER A 223 -6.14 -10.25 -8.61
N ILE A 224 -4.93 -9.79 -8.94
CA ILE A 224 -4.65 -9.08 -10.19
C ILE A 224 -4.74 -10.01 -11.41
N MET A 225 -4.21 -11.23 -11.34
CA MET A 225 -4.28 -12.16 -12.46
C MET A 225 -5.72 -12.58 -12.78
N GLU A 226 -6.56 -12.80 -11.76
CA GLU A 226 -7.98 -13.03 -11.94
C GLU A 226 -8.69 -11.84 -12.59
N ARG A 227 -8.30 -10.60 -12.24
CA ARG A 227 -8.84 -9.40 -12.88
C ARG A 227 -8.46 -9.33 -14.36
N ILE A 228 -7.19 -9.57 -14.70
CA ILE A 228 -6.70 -9.58 -16.10
C ILE A 228 -7.47 -10.60 -16.94
N SER A 229 -7.67 -11.82 -16.41
CA SER A 229 -8.45 -12.86 -17.08
C SER A 229 -9.91 -12.47 -17.32
N ARG A 230 -10.51 -11.60 -16.47
CA ARG A 230 -11.91 -11.13 -16.66
C ARG A 230 -12.04 -10.03 -17.70
N THR A 231 -10.99 -9.21 -17.89
CA THR A 231 -10.95 -8.09 -18.83
C THR A 231 -10.53 -8.49 -20.25
N CYS A 232 -9.97 -9.69 -20.43
CA CYS A 232 -9.73 -10.24 -21.76
C CYS A 232 -11.10 -10.62 -22.40
N PRO A 233 -11.49 -10.03 -23.54
CA PRO A 233 -12.76 -10.36 -24.16
C PRO A 233 -12.71 -11.79 -24.74
N ASP A 234 -13.59 -12.66 -24.24
CA ASP A 234 -13.95 -13.89 -24.94
C ASP A 234 -14.57 -13.51 -26.28
N ASN A 235 -13.81 -13.59 -27.37
CA ASN A 235 -14.34 -13.46 -28.73
C ASN A 235 -15.19 -14.69 -29.16
N SER A 236 -15.86 -15.36 -28.22
CA SER A 236 -16.67 -16.56 -28.50
C SER A 236 -18.10 -16.24 -28.96
N SER A 237 -18.42 -14.97 -29.22
CA SER A 237 -19.66 -14.56 -29.89
C SER A 237 -19.36 -13.78 -31.16
N ASP A 238 -18.75 -14.44 -32.16
CA ASP A 238 -18.90 -13.96 -33.53
C ASP A 238 -19.02 -15.12 -34.53
N THR A 239 -20.23 -15.22 -35.04
CA THR A 239 -20.64 -15.92 -36.25
C THR A 239 -19.74 -15.58 -37.43
N GLY A 240 -19.09 -16.60 -38.00
CA GLY A 240 -18.63 -16.69 -39.39
C GLY A 240 -18.10 -15.42 -40.06
N SER A 241 -16.79 -15.18 -39.98
CA SER A 241 -16.09 -14.43 -41.02
C SER A 241 -14.65 -14.93 -41.17
N ILE A 242 -14.37 -15.51 -42.33
CA ILE A 242 -13.04 -15.97 -42.76
C ILE A 242 -12.27 -14.72 -43.20
N VAL A 243 -11.36 -14.22 -42.36
CA VAL A 243 -10.37 -13.20 -42.77
C VAL A 243 -8.97 -13.58 -42.27
N SER A 244 -8.15 -13.97 -43.26
CA SER A 244 -6.68 -13.91 -43.38
C SER A 244 -5.79 -13.76 -42.12
N GLY A 245 -5.05 -14.82 -41.80
CA GLY A 245 -3.58 -14.79 -41.86
C GLY A 245 -2.74 -14.19 -40.71
N GLN A 246 -3.31 -13.55 -39.70
CA GLN A 246 -2.57 -13.22 -38.48
C GLN A 246 -2.83 -14.29 -37.41
N LEU A 247 -1.78 -14.99 -36.99
CA LEU A 247 -1.76 -15.80 -35.77
C LEU A 247 -2.11 -14.87 -34.59
N LYS A 248 -3.39 -14.79 -34.24
CA LYS A 248 -3.82 -14.20 -32.97
C LYS A 248 -3.36 -15.14 -31.87
N ASP A 249 -2.48 -14.66 -31.01
CA ASP A 249 -2.08 -15.37 -29.80
C ASP A 249 -3.37 -15.74 -29.01
N PRO A 250 -3.51 -17.00 -28.54
CA PRO A 250 -4.70 -17.40 -27.81
C PRO A 250 -4.87 -16.52 -26.56
N SER A 251 -6.08 -16.00 -26.37
CA SER A 251 -6.46 -15.27 -25.16
C SER A 251 -6.13 -16.10 -23.93
N LEU A 252 -5.36 -15.54 -23.00
CA LEU A 252 -4.95 -16.21 -21.77
C LEU A 252 -6.16 -16.62 -20.94
N SER A 253 -6.31 -17.93 -20.74
CA SER A 253 -7.32 -18.48 -19.84
C SER A 253 -6.81 -18.43 -18.39
N LEU A 254 -7.74 -18.51 -17.44
CA LEU A 254 -7.42 -18.62 -16.01
C LEU A 254 -6.46 -19.79 -15.71
N GLN A 255 -6.52 -20.86 -16.52
CA GLN A 255 -5.76 -22.09 -16.32
C GLN A 255 -4.26 -21.95 -16.68
N ASP A 256 -3.89 -20.92 -17.44
CA ASP A 256 -2.53 -20.79 -17.96
C ASP A 256 -1.52 -20.26 -16.93
N TRP A 257 -2.00 -19.50 -15.94
CA TRP A 257 -1.14 -18.87 -14.94
C TRP A 257 -1.24 -19.51 -13.55
N ILE A 258 -2.31 -20.26 -13.25
CA ILE A 258 -2.44 -21.01 -11.99
C ILE A 258 -1.19 -21.88 -11.71
N PRO A 259 -0.63 -22.63 -12.68
CA PRO A 259 0.58 -23.42 -12.44
C PRO A 259 1.85 -22.60 -12.16
N LEU A 260 1.86 -21.31 -12.52
CA LEU A 260 3.02 -20.42 -12.33
C LEU A 260 3.13 -19.91 -10.89
N ILE A 261 2.02 -19.92 -10.13
CA ILE A 261 1.98 -19.45 -8.75
C ILE A 261 1.96 -20.66 -7.84
N SER A 262 3.09 -20.94 -7.20
CA SER A 262 3.24 -22.14 -6.37
C SER A 262 2.40 -22.13 -5.09
N MET A 263 2.00 -20.95 -4.61
CA MET A 263 1.18 -20.79 -3.41
C MET A 263 -0.30 -20.64 -3.81
N PRO A 264 -1.20 -21.55 -3.38
CA PRO A 264 -2.64 -21.37 -3.58
C PRO A 264 -3.17 -20.13 -2.86
N LYS A 265 -4.10 -19.39 -3.47
CA LYS A 265 -4.72 -18.18 -2.90
C LYS A 265 -5.30 -18.43 -1.50
N SER A 266 -6.07 -19.52 -1.34
CA SER A 266 -6.70 -19.88 -0.07
C SER A 266 -5.69 -20.19 1.03
N LEU A 267 -4.56 -20.83 0.69
CA LEU A 267 -3.50 -21.11 1.65
C LEU A 267 -2.77 -19.83 2.08
N ALA A 268 -2.54 -18.90 1.15
CA ALA A 268 -1.94 -17.60 1.46
C ALA A 268 -2.84 -16.76 2.38
N VAL A 269 -4.16 -16.70 2.10
CA VAL A 269 -5.15 -16.07 2.99
C VAL A 269 -5.11 -16.71 4.38
N TYR A 270 -5.20 -18.04 4.46
CA TYR A 270 -5.15 -18.78 5.72
C TYR A 270 -3.89 -18.47 6.53
N ARG A 271 -2.70 -18.51 5.92
CA ARG A 271 -1.43 -18.22 6.59
C ARG A 271 -1.38 -16.79 7.12
N CYS A 272 -1.80 -15.81 6.31
CA CYS A 272 -1.85 -14.42 6.72
C CYS A 272 -2.75 -14.22 7.95
N LEU A 273 -3.99 -14.72 7.89
CA LEU A 273 -4.97 -14.55 8.97
C LEU A 273 -4.59 -15.35 10.22
N SER A 274 -4.19 -16.61 10.07
CA SER A 274 -3.76 -17.46 11.20
C SER A 274 -2.59 -16.84 11.96
N ARG A 275 -1.64 -16.20 11.27
CA ARG A 275 -0.53 -15.48 11.92
C ARG A 275 -1.02 -14.28 12.71
N VAL A 276 -1.94 -13.50 12.16
CA VAL A 276 -2.55 -12.35 12.88
C VAL A 276 -3.34 -12.82 14.11
N GLU A 277 -3.97 -13.98 14.06
CA GLU A 277 -4.69 -14.51 15.22
C GLU A 277 -3.77 -15.06 16.31
N THR A 278 -2.65 -15.67 15.91
CA THR A 278 -1.67 -16.23 16.85
C THR A 278 -0.97 -15.14 17.67
N PHE A 279 -0.82 -13.94 17.12
CA PHE A 279 -0.16 -12.82 17.79
C PHE A 279 -1.16 -11.71 18.10
N PRO A 280 -1.46 -11.44 19.39
CA PRO A 280 -2.43 -10.41 19.74
C PRO A 280 -1.94 -9.05 19.24
N LEU A 281 -2.71 -8.45 18.32
CA LEU A 281 -2.45 -7.09 17.81
C LEU A 281 -2.62 -6.07 18.95
N GLY A 282 -1.53 -5.79 19.66
CA GLY A 282 -1.43 -4.76 20.69
C GLY A 282 -1.15 -3.37 20.12
N ASP A 283 -0.74 -2.45 20.98
CA ASP A 283 -0.42 -1.06 20.67
C ASP A 283 1.01 -0.85 20.12
N HIS A 284 1.67 -1.94 19.72
CA HIS A 284 3.01 -1.93 19.15
C HIS A 284 2.99 -1.41 17.70
N CYS A 285 3.71 -0.32 17.45
CA CYS A 285 3.64 0.44 16.19
C CYS A 285 3.95 -0.36 14.93
N GLU A 286 4.72 -1.44 15.02
CA GLU A 286 5.06 -2.34 13.92
C GLU A 286 3.80 -2.92 13.26
N TYR A 287 2.77 -3.20 14.07
CA TYR A 287 1.51 -3.76 13.57
C TYR A 287 0.67 -2.77 12.75
N SER A 288 0.97 -1.47 12.80
CA SER A 288 0.21 -0.46 12.06
C SER A 288 0.25 -0.66 10.54
N ALA A 289 1.28 -1.33 10.01
CA ALA A 289 1.43 -1.63 8.59
C ALA A 289 0.54 -2.79 8.09
N LEU A 290 -0.16 -3.52 8.98
CA LEU A 290 -0.96 -4.69 8.61
C LEU A 290 -2.27 -4.36 7.85
N THR A 291 -2.55 -3.09 7.58
CA THR A 291 -3.75 -2.66 6.84
C THR A 291 -3.84 -3.32 5.47
N PHE A 292 -2.79 -3.26 4.64
CA PHE A 292 -2.80 -3.90 3.32
C PHE A 292 -2.96 -5.43 3.39
N PRO A 293 -2.15 -6.18 4.17
CA PRO A 293 -2.30 -7.63 4.28
C PRO A 293 -3.70 -8.09 4.69
N LEU A 294 -4.30 -7.40 5.68
CA LEU A 294 -5.67 -7.70 6.13
C LEU A 294 -6.71 -7.34 5.07
N PHE A 295 -6.56 -6.18 4.43
CA PHE A 295 -7.48 -5.72 3.39
C PHE A 295 -7.52 -6.68 2.20
N ILE A 296 -6.35 -7.04 1.65
CA ILE A 296 -6.32 -7.91 0.46
C ILE A 296 -6.79 -9.33 0.77
N SER A 297 -6.45 -9.85 1.97
CA SER A 297 -6.99 -11.13 2.44
C SER A 297 -8.51 -11.08 2.60
N GLY A 298 -9.05 -9.96 3.08
CA GLY A 298 -10.49 -9.73 3.17
C GLY A 298 -11.18 -9.61 1.81
N CYS A 299 -10.51 -9.05 0.81
CA CYS A 299 -11.05 -8.97 -0.56
C CYS A 299 -11.18 -10.35 -1.22
N GLU A 300 -10.24 -11.24 -0.91
CA GLU A 300 -10.05 -12.52 -1.59
C GLU A 300 -10.52 -13.74 -0.79
N THR A 301 -11.16 -13.53 0.37
CA THR A 301 -11.80 -14.60 1.15
C THR A 301 -13.31 -14.66 0.90
N ASP A 302 -13.80 -15.88 0.67
CA ASP A 302 -15.23 -16.22 0.60
C ASP A 302 -15.77 -16.73 1.95
N ASN A 303 -14.90 -16.92 2.95
CA ASN A 303 -15.28 -17.47 4.24
C ASN A 303 -15.73 -16.36 5.20
N VAL A 304 -16.95 -16.48 5.73
CA VAL A 304 -17.53 -15.52 6.69
C VAL A 304 -16.68 -15.41 7.96
N ALA A 305 -16.10 -16.51 8.45
CA ALA A 305 -15.23 -16.48 9.63
C ALA A 305 -13.96 -15.66 9.37
N ASP A 306 -13.37 -15.78 8.18
CA ASP A 306 -12.21 -14.98 7.78
C ASP A 306 -12.54 -13.49 7.69
N ARG A 307 -13.72 -13.15 7.16
CA ARG A 307 -14.22 -11.76 7.13
C ARG A 307 -14.33 -11.16 8.54
N GLU A 308 -14.78 -11.95 9.51
CA GLU A 308 -14.83 -11.54 10.92
C GLU A 308 -13.43 -11.29 11.50
N ILE A 309 -12.47 -12.19 11.23
CA ILE A 309 -11.06 -12.03 11.64
C ILE A 309 -10.50 -10.72 11.07
N VAL A 310 -10.75 -10.44 9.78
CA VAL A 310 -10.30 -9.23 9.09
C VAL A 310 -10.90 -7.99 9.75
N LEU A 311 -12.23 -7.92 9.92
CA LEU A 311 -12.89 -6.76 10.52
C LEU A 311 -12.43 -6.49 11.95
N ARG A 312 -12.31 -7.55 12.77
CA ARG A 312 -11.81 -7.47 14.14
C ARG A 312 -10.38 -6.97 14.18
N SER A 313 -9.52 -7.48 13.31
CA SER A 313 -8.10 -7.11 13.27
C SER A 313 -7.90 -5.69 12.78
N LEU A 314 -8.60 -5.27 11.71
CA LEU A 314 -8.64 -3.87 11.28
C LEU A 314 -9.22 -2.97 12.38
N GLY A 315 -10.24 -3.42 13.11
CA GLY A 315 -10.76 -2.73 14.29
C GLY A 315 -9.67 -2.43 15.32
N LYS A 316 -8.88 -3.44 15.69
CA LYS A 316 -7.74 -3.26 16.62
C LYS A 316 -6.71 -2.25 16.09
N LEU A 317 -6.36 -2.30 14.81
CA LEU A 317 -5.44 -1.32 14.22
C LEU A 317 -6.01 0.10 14.30
N GLN A 318 -7.31 0.25 13.99
CA GLN A 318 -8.00 1.54 14.07
C GLN A 318 -8.00 2.08 15.50
N ASP A 319 -8.29 1.24 16.50
CA ASP A 319 -8.41 1.64 17.90
C ASP A 319 -7.04 1.97 18.52
N ASN A 320 -6.02 1.15 18.24
CA ASN A 320 -4.68 1.32 18.80
C ASN A 320 -3.94 2.53 18.19
N PHE A 321 -4.05 2.71 16.87
CA PHE A 321 -3.24 3.68 16.12
C PHE A 321 -4.02 4.89 15.62
N GLY A 322 -5.36 4.84 15.58
CA GLY A 322 -6.16 5.96 15.08
C GLY A 322 -5.89 6.30 13.61
N ILE A 323 -5.59 5.31 12.76
CA ILE A 323 -5.30 5.53 11.34
C ILE A 323 -6.62 5.51 10.55
N GLY A 324 -6.99 6.64 9.96
CA GLY A 324 -8.25 6.80 9.23
C GLY A 324 -8.36 5.94 7.97
N ASN A 325 -7.26 5.57 7.32
CA ASN A 325 -7.29 4.66 6.18
C ASN A 325 -7.76 3.24 6.51
N VAL A 326 -7.55 2.80 7.75
CA VAL A 326 -8.11 1.52 8.22
C VAL A 326 -9.64 1.56 8.19
N ARG A 327 -10.24 2.72 8.50
CA ARG A 327 -11.69 2.93 8.36
C ARG A 327 -12.11 2.84 6.89
N ARG A 328 -11.38 3.47 5.98
CA ARG A 328 -11.65 3.42 4.53
C ARG A 328 -11.55 2.01 3.96
N ALA A 329 -10.57 1.23 4.41
CA ALA A 329 -10.43 -0.17 4.05
C ALA A 329 -11.66 -0.99 4.48
N LYS A 330 -12.16 -0.78 5.70
CA LYS A 330 -13.38 -1.43 6.20
C LYS A 330 -14.64 -1.02 5.43
N GLU A 331 -14.78 0.27 5.10
CA GLU A 331 -15.88 0.79 4.28
C GLU A 331 -15.90 0.08 2.91
N LEU A 332 -14.74 -0.02 2.25
CA LEU A 332 -14.61 -0.66 0.95
C LEU A 332 -14.89 -2.17 1.01
N LEU A 333 -14.39 -2.87 2.02
CA LEU A 333 -14.69 -4.29 2.26
C LEU A 333 -16.20 -4.52 2.47
N GLY A 334 -16.86 -3.65 3.23
CA GLY A 334 -18.31 -3.74 3.44
C GLY A 334 -19.10 -3.62 2.14
N ILE A 335 -18.71 -2.70 1.24
CA ILE A 335 -19.32 -2.56 -0.09
C ILE A 335 -19.04 -3.80 -0.94
N LEU A 336 -17.78 -4.27 -0.95
CA LEU A 336 -17.37 -5.44 -1.73
C LEU A 336 -18.16 -6.69 -1.32
N TRP A 337 -18.21 -6.99 -0.02
CA TRP A 337 -18.90 -8.15 0.51
C TRP A 337 -20.40 -8.09 0.27
N ALA A 338 -21.04 -6.92 0.46
CA ALA A 338 -22.45 -6.76 0.15
C ALA A 338 -22.77 -7.06 -1.34
N ARG A 339 -21.89 -6.64 -2.26
CA ARG A 339 -22.04 -6.95 -3.69
C ARG A 339 -21.76 -8.42 -4.01
N GLN A 340 -20.79 -9.04 -3.34
CA GLN A 340 -20.50 -10.46 -3.49
C GLN A 340 -21.68 -11.32 -3.02
N ASP A 341 -22.23 -11.01 -1.84
CA ASP A 341 -23.35 -11.75 -1.24
C ASP A 341 -24.61 -11.62 -2.12
N ALA A 342 -24.92 -10.41 -2.59
CA ALA A 342 -26.04 -10.20 -3.53
C ALA A 342 -25.86 -10.94 -4.87
N ASN A 343 -24.63 -11.06 -5.36
CA ASN A 343 -24.33 -11.82 -6.59
C ASN A 343 -24.48 -13.33 -6.38
N VAL A 344 -24.14 -13.84 -5.20
CA VAL A 344 -24.38 -15.25 -4.84
C VAL A 344 -25.88 -15.53 -4.89
N ASP A 345 -26.70 -14.69 -4.25
CA ASP A 345 -28.16 -14.81 -4.28
C ASP A 345 -28.72 -14.73 -5.71
N ALA A 346 -28.21 -13.80 -6.53
CA ALA A 346 -28.63 -13.66 -7.93
C ALA A 346 -28.24 -14.85 -8.82
N ARG A 347 -27.09 -15.50 -8.56
CA ARG A 347 -26.68 -16.74 -9.26
C ARG A 347 -27.63 -17.90 -8.97
N PHE A 348 -28.10 -18.02 -7.73
CA PHE A 348 -29.13 -19.00 -7.38
C PHE A 348 -30.44 -18.82 -8.16
N ILE A 349 -30.73 -17.58 -8.60
CA ILE A 349 -31.94 -17.22 -9.36
C ILE A 349 -31.65 -17.15 -10.89
N GLY A 350 -30.43 -17.49 -11.33
CA GLY A 350 -30.06 -17.50 -12.76
C GLY A 350 -29.80 -16.12 -13.38
N MET A 351 -29.62 -15.08 -12.57
CA MET A 351 -29.36 -13.69 -13.00
C MET A 351 -27.95 -13.17 -12.66
N GLY A 352 -27.01 -14.07 -12.33
CA GLY A 352 -25.71 -13.69 -11.77
C GLY A 352 -24.83 -12.83 -12.69
N GLN A 353 -24.27 -11.75 -12.15
CA GLN A 353 -23.22 -10.97 -12.81
C GLN A 353 -21.81 -11.52 -12.52
N LYS A 354 -20.81 -11.04 -13.28
CA LYS A 354 -19.37 -11.30 -13.02
C LYS A 354 -19.00 -10.76 -11.64
N ASN A 355 -18.15 -11.49 -10.90
CA ASN A 355 -17.65 -11.04 -9.60
C ASN A 355 -16.97 -9.67 -9.73
N VAL A 356 -17.38 -8.72 -8.88
CA VAL A 356 -16.81 -7.37 -8.81
C VAL A 356 -15.41 -7.45 -8.20
N HIS A 357 -14.43 -6.78 -8.81
CA HIS A 357 -13.09 -6.66 -8.26
C HIS A 357 -12.99 -5.38 -7.40
N TRP A 358 -12.23 -5.41 -6.30
CA TRP A 358 -12.16 -4.29 -5.35
C TRP A 358 -11.65 -2.98 -5.99
N LEU A 359 -10.69 -3.07 -6.92
CA LEU A 359 -10.22 -1.91 -7.70
C LEU A 359 -11.33 -1.26 -8.54
N ASP A 360 -12.29 -2.04 -9.03
CA ASP A 360 -13.41 -1.46 -9.80
C ASP A 360 -14.30 -0.61 -8.88
N ILE A 361 -14.49 -1.05 -7.62
CA ILE A 361 -15.24 -0.27 -6.61
C ILE A 361 -14.47 1.00 -6.24
N VAL A 362 -13.14 0.92 -6.10
CA VAL A 362 -12.29 2.12 -5.86
C VAL A 362 -12.45 3.14 -6.99
N ASP A 363 -12.40 2.67 -8.25
CA ASP A 363 -12.58 3.49 -9.44
C ASP A 363 -13.99 4.13 -9.46
N GLU A 364 -15.05 3.36 -9.19
CA GLU A 364 -16.44 3.84 -9.11
C GLU A 364 -16.63 4.93 -8.03
N LEU A 365 -15.98 4.76 -6.87
CA LEU A 365 -16.04 5.74 -5.77
C LEU A 365 -15.19 6.99 -6.05
N GLY A 366 -14.32 6.96 -7.07
CA GLY A 366 -13.35 8.01 -7.36
C GLY A 366 -12.38 8.23 -6.20
N TRP A 367 -12.00 7.14 -5.52
CA TRP A 367 -11.09 7.17 -4.38
C TRP A 367 -9.65 6.96 -4.82
N GLU A 368 -8.76 7.81 -4.34
CA GLU A 368 -7.33 7.58 -4.32
C GLU A 368 -7.02 6.89 -2.98
N LEU A 369 -7.37 5.61 -2.89
CA LEU A 369 -7.17 4.83 -1.67
C LEU A 369 -5.66 4.61 -1.45
N ILE A 370 -5.22 4.70 -0.19
CA ILE A 370 -3.90 4.26 0.21
C ILE A 370 -4.01 3.34 1.44
N LEU A 371 -3.46 2.14 1.33
CA LEU A 371 -3.48 1.11 2.39
C LEU A 371 -2.23 1.17 3.28
N ALA A 372 -1.76 2.40 3.53
CA ALA A 372 -0.57 2.73 4.32
C ALA A 372 -0.88 2.93 5.80
#